data_AF-A0A7W0IXB1-F1
#
_entry.id   AF-A0A7W0IXB1-F1
#
_cell.length_a   1.000
_cell.length_b   1.000
_cell.length_c   1.000
_cell.angle_alpha   90.00
_cell.angle_beta   90.00
_cell.angle_gamma   90.00
#
_symmetry.space_group_name_H-M   'P 1'
#
loop_
_entity.id
_entity.type
_entity.pdbx_description
1 polymer ?
#
loop_
_entity_poly.entity_id
_entity_poly.type
_entity_poly.pdbx_seq_one_letter_code
_entity_poly.pdbx_strand_id
1 'polypeptide(L)'
;GVFRAWGVDRWLAIAVQKDEEFTALCAVMGQPELAKDPRFKDMATRKKNETALNAIMEAWTRERDRDWMATTLAKAGIAAAPSRNGADLMADPHLKARNAFKTLQHPEIGERRVALPPWKFTELEMKPKYSPLLGEYNHYILEELLGYGKDEIQRLSDNDIILGEDRKGKVLEK
;
A
#
# COMPACT_ATOMS: atom_id res chain seq x y z
N GLY A 1 -15.18 12.23 -6.65
CA GLY A 1 -15.79 11.05 -6.02
C GLY A 1 -14.98 9.81 -6.32
N VAL A 2 -15.51 8.64 -5.97
CA VAL A 2 -14.92 7.33 -6.31
C VAL A 2 -15.90 6.60 -7.21
N PHE A 3 -15.44 6.16 -8.38
CA PHE A 3 -16.29 5.60 -9.42
C PHE A 3 -15.81 4.21 -9.82
N ARG A 4 -16.75 3.35 -10.21
CA ARG A 4 -16.45 2.02 -10.74
C ARG A 4 -15.82 2.17 -12.12
N ALA A 5 -14.70 1.50 -12.32
CA ALA A 5 -14.03 1.40 -13.60
C ALA A 5 -14.34 0.06 -14.27
N TRP A 6 -13.85 -0.12 -15.50
CA TRP A 6 -13.98 -1.39 -16.19
C TRP A 6 -13.28 -2.53 -15.43
N GLY A 7 -13.96 -3.67 -15.33
CA GLY A 7 -13.49 -4.88 -14.63
C GLY A 7 -14.17 -5.15 -13.28
N VAL A 8 -13.71 -6.19 -12.59
CA VAL A 8 -14.24 -6.62 -11.29
C VAL A 8 -13.48 -5.92 -10.17
N ASP A 9 -14.21 -5.26 -9.27
CA ASP A 9 -13.67 -4.52 -8.13
C ASP A 9 -12.57 -3.51 -8.51
N ARG A 10 -12.77 -2.83 -9.64
CA ARG A 10 -11.88 -1.78 -10.14
C ARG A 10 -12.52 -0.43 -9.92
N TRP A 11 -11.78 0.48 -9.29
CA TRP A 11 -12.27 1.79 -8.90
C TRP A 11 -11.24 2.88 -9.19
N LEU A 12 -11.74 4.08 -9.49
CA LEU A 12 -10.95 5.28 -9.71
C LEU A 12 -11.48 6.42 -8.83
N ALA A 13 -10.60 7.03 -8.04
CA ALA A 13 -10.87 8.28 -7.36
C ALA A 13 -10.53 9.45 -8.29
N ILE A 14 -11.44 10.42 -8.41
CA ILE A 14 -11.25 11.65 -9.17
C ILE A 14 -11.60 12.83 -8.26
N ALA A 15 -10.70 13.81 -8.20
CA ALA A 15 -10.90 15.06 -7.48
C ALA A 15 -10.81 16.25 -8.45
N VAL A 16 -11.84 17.10 -8.40
CA VAL A 16 -11.94 18.36 -9.14
C VAL A 16 -12.33 19.43 -8.14
N GLN A 17 -11.50 20.46 -8.02
CA GLN A 17 -11.66 21.57 -7.09
C GLN A 17 -12.04 22.85 -7.81
N LYS A 18 -11.49 23.08 -9.01
CA LYS A 18 -11.65 24.32 -9.77
C LYS A 18 -12.52 24.13 -11.02
N ASP A 19 -13.07 25.23 -11.53
CA ASP A 19 -13.92 25.21 -12.73
C ASP A 19 -13.09 24.92 -14.00
N GLU A 20 -11.83 25.32 -14.03
CA GLU A 20 -10.91 25.00 -15.12
C GLU A 20 -10.59 23.50 -15.17
N GLU A 21 -10.43 22.86 -14.01
CA GLU A 21 -10.23 21.41 -13.89
C GLU A 21 -11.48 20.64 -14.34
N PHE A 22 -12.67 21.15 -14.01
CA PHE A 22 -13.93 20.57 -14.50
C PHE A 22 -14.05 20.69 -16.02
N THR A 23 -13.72 21.85 -16.58
CA THR A 23 -13.71 22.07 -18.03
C THR A 23 -12.74 21.13 -18.74
N ALA A 24 -11.53 20.95 -18.19
CA ALA A 24 -10.55 20.00 -18.69
C ALA A 24 -11.05 18.55 -18.60
N LEU A 25 -11.73 18.20 -17.50
CA LEU A 25 -12.33 16.87 -17.32
C LEU A 25 -13.38 16.60 -18.40
N CYS A 26 -14.31 17.54 -18.62
CA CYS A 26 -15.32 17.43 -19.68
C CYS A 26 -14.70 17.26 -21.06
N ALA A 27 -13.61 17.96 -21.36
CA ALA A 27 -12.87 17.82 -22.61
C ALA A 27 -12.24 16.42 -22.75
N VAL A 28 -11.59 15.89 -21.71
CA VAL A 28 -11.03 14.52 -21.70
C VAL A 28 -12.12 13.46 -21.85
N MET A 29 -13.30 13.71 -21.27
CA MET A 29 -14.46 12.83 -21.41
C MET A 29 -15.08 12.84 -22.81
N GLY A 30 -14.71 13.80 -23.66
CA GLY A 30 -15.35 14.03 -24.95
C GLY A 30 -16.76 14.65 -24.84
N GLN A 31 -17.06 15.30 -23.72
CA GLN A 31 -18.37 15.91 -23.40
C GLN A 31 -18.20 17.38 -22.98
N PRO A 32 -17.55 18.24 -23.80
CA PRO A 32 -17.24 19.63 -23.43
C PRO A 32 -18.49 20.48 -23.13
N GLU A 33 -19.66 20.09 -23.63
CA GLU A 33 -20.95 20.74 -23.35
C GLU A 33 -21.35 20.69 -21.87
N LEU A 34 -20.88 19.69 -21.11
CA LEU A 34 -21.17 19.59 -19.67
C LEU A 34 -20.61 20.77 -18.86
N ALA A 35 -19.48 21.33 -19.29
CA ALA A 35 -18.89 22.51 -18.65
C ALA A 35 -19.78 23.77 -18.80
N LYS A 36 -20.65 23.79 -19.81
CA LYS A 36 -21.59 24.88 -20.08
C LYS A 36 -22.99 24.63 -19.51
N ASP A 37 -23.26 23.43 -19.03
CA ASP A 37 -24.55 23.07 -18.45
C ASP A 37 -24.79 23.90 -17.17
N PRO A 38 -25.92 24.64 -17.06
CA PRO A 38 -26.25 25.40 -15.85
C PRO A 38 -26.25 24.58 -14.56
N ARG A 39 -26.43 23.26 -14.64
CA ARG A 39 -26.36 22.33 -13.50
C ARG A 39 -24.94 22.14 -12.97
N PHE A 40 -23.92 22.36 -13.80
CA PHE A 40 -22.51 22.04 -13.50
C PHE A 40 -21.53 23.20 -13.67
N LYS A 41 -22.04 24.41 -13.96
CA LYS A 41 -21.24 25.60 -14.29
C LYS A 41 -20.19 26.00 -13.24
N ASP A 42 -20.47 25.77 -11.96
CA ASP A 42 -19.62 26.14 -10.84
C ASP A 42 -19.64 25.07 -9.74
N MET A 43 -18.73 25.18 -8.77
CA MET A 43 -18.62 24.19 -7.70
C MET A 43 -19.93 24.03 -6.89
N ALA A 44 -20.63 25.13 -6.61
CA ALA A 44 -21.86 25.11 -5.82
C ALA A 44 -22.99 24.37 -6.55
N THR A 45 -23.17 24.66 -7.84
CA THR A 45 -24.16 23.99 -8.69
C THR A 45 -23.80 22.53 -8.92
N ARG A 46 -22.53 22.20 -9.14
CA ARG A 46 -22.06 20.81 -9.21
C ARG A 46 -22.37 20.05 -7.92
N LYS A 47 -22.16 20.66 -6.76
CA LYS A 47 -22.47 20.03 -5.47
C LYS A 47 -23.97 19.82 -5.29
N LYS A 48 -24.80 20.81 -5.64
CA LYS A 48 -26.27 20.68 -5.61
C LYS A 48 -26.79 19.58 -6.54
N ASN A 49 -26.12 19.37 -7.68
CA ASN A 49 -26.49 18.37 -8.69
C ASN A 49 -25.56 17.14 -8.67
N GLU A 50 -24.91 16.85 -7.54
CA GLU A 50 -23.86 15.83 -7.43
C GLU A 50 -24.35 14.43 -7.84
N THR A 51 -25.61 14.09 -7.57
CA THR A 51 -26.18 12.79 -7.99
C THR A 51 -26.23 12.66 -9.51
N ALA A 52 -26.66 13.71 -10.21
CA ALA A 52 -26.70 13.72 -11.67
C ALA A 52 -25.30 13.68 -12.27
N LEU A 53 -24.36 14.45 -11.70
CA LEU A 53 -22.97 14.45 -12.15
C LEU A 53 -22.31 13.07 -11.92
N ASN A 54 -22.51 12.47 -10.75
CA ASN A 54 -21.94 11.16 -10.45
C ASN A 54 -22.46 10.06 -11.38
N ALA A 55 -23.72 10.11 -11.80
CA ALA A 55 -24.26 9.15 -12.77
C ALA A 55 -23.56 9.26 -14.14
N ILE A 56 -23.27 10.49 -14.59
CA ILE A 56 -22.52 10.74 -15.84
C ILE A 56 -21.08 10.23 -15.69
N MET A 57 -20.43 10.55 -14.57
CA MET A 57 -19.07 10.08 -14.28
C MET A 57 -18.98 8.55 -14.20
N GLU A 58 -19.96 7.90 -13.56
CA GLU A 58 -20.01 6.44 -13.44
C GLU A 58 -20.22 5.77 -14.80
N ALA A 59 -21.12 6.28 -15.63
CA ALA A 59 -21.31 5.79 -16.99
C ALA A 59 -20.00 5.87 -17.80
N TRP A 60 -19.28 6.98 -17.72
CA TRP A 60 -18.02 7.17 -18.44
C TRP A 60 -16.88 6.29 -17.91
N THR A 61 -16.72 6.21 -16.59
CA THR A 61 -15.61 5.46 -15.97
C THR A 61 -15.76 3.95 -16.11
N ARG A 62 -16.98 3.40 -16.08
CA ARG A 62 -17.25 1.96 -16.08
C ARG A 62 -16.82 1.22 -17.35
N GLU A 63 -16.66 1.95 -18.44
CA GLU A 63 -16.25 1.40 -19.74
C GLU A 63 -14.74 1.46 -19.97
N ARG A 64 -13.98 2.03 -19.03
CA ARG A 64 -12.57 2.39 -19.23
C ARG A 64 -11.67 1.79 -18.17
N ASP A 65 -10.45 1.48 -18.57
CA ASP A 65 -9.41 1.03 -17.65
C ASP A 65 -9.00 2.16 -16.70
N ARG A 66 -8.91 1.86 -15.41
CA ARG A 66 -8.61 2.85 -14.37
C ARG A 66 -7.19 3.40 -14.44
N ASP A 67 -6.23 2.59 -14.88
CA ASP A 67 -4.81 2.97 -14.92
C ASP A 67 -4.55 3.90 -16.12
N TRP A 68 -5.20 3.61 -17.26
CA TRP A 68 -5.28 4.51 -18.40
C TRP A 68 -5.96 5.83 -18.04
N MET A 69 -7.12 5.79 -17.36
CA MET A 69 -7.84 7.00 -16.94
C MET A 69 -7.00 7.83 -15.99
N ALA A 70 -6.39 7.23 -14.96
CA ALA A 70 -5.54 7.94 -14.01
C ALA A 70 -4.37 8.67 -14.72
N THR A 71 -3.71 7.98 -15.66
CA THR A 71 -2.62 8.57 -16.45
C THR A 71 -3.11 9.71 -17.34
N THR A 72 -4.25 9.53 -18.01
CA THR A 72 -4.81 10.51 -18.95
C THR A 72 -5.29 11.77 -18.23
N LEU A 73 -6.01 11.60 -17.12
CA LEU A 73 -6.49 12.69 -16.29
C LEU A 73 -5.33 13.46 -15.63
N ALA A 74 -4.31 12.75 -15.11
CA ALA A 74 -3.13 13.40 -14.54
C ALA A 74 -2.38 14.26 -15.58
N LYS A 75 -2.26 13.81 -16.83
CA LYS A 75 -1.69 14.60 -17.93
C LYS A 75 -2.49 15.87 -18.25
N ALA A 76 -3.80 15.86 -17.98
CA ALA A 76 -4.68 17.01 -18.12
C ALA A 76 -4.72 17.90 -16.85
N GLY A 77 -3.87 17.63 -15.85
CA GLY A 77 -3.83 18.38 -14.59
C GLY A 77 -4.92 18.00 -13.59
N ILE A 78 -5.65 16.91 -13.82
CA ILE A 78 -6.75 16.45 -12.97
C ILE A 78 -6.23 15.39 -12.00
N ALA A 79 -6.48 15.58 -10.71
CA ALA A 79 -6.11 14.62 -9.68
C ALA A 79 -6.97 13.35 -9.80
N ALA A 80 -6.36 12.26 -10.27
CA ALA A 80 -7.00 10.96 -10.39
C ALA A 80 -6.07 9.83 -9.95
N ALA A 81 -6.60 8.87 -9.18
CA ALA A 81 -5.82 7.76 -8.65
C ALA A 81 -6.64 6.45 -8.62
N PRO A 82 -6.10 5.33 -9.10
CA PRO A 82 -6.77 4.04 -9.03
C PRO A 82 -6.75 3.48 -7.60
N SER A 83 -7.83 2.81 -7.19
CA SER A 83 -7.84 2.03 -5.93
C SER A 83 -7.01 0.77 -6.10
N ARG A 84 -5.83 0.69 -5.48
CA ARG A 84 -4.89 -0.43 -5.62
C ARG A 84 -5.15 -1.52 -4.57
N ASN A 85 -5.15 -2.79 -4.98
CA ASN A 85 -5.10 -3.94 -4.06
C ASN A 85 -3.65 -4.43 -3.85
N GLY A 86 -3.45 -5.42 -2.97
CA GLY A 86 -2.11 -5.93 -2.65
C GLY A 86 -1.32 -6.46 -3.86
N ALA A 87 -1.99 -7.11 -4.82
CA ALA A 87 -1.35 -7.58 -6.05
C ALA A 87 -0.92 -6.41 -6.95
N ASP A 88 -1.76 -5.38 -7.05
CA ASP A 88 -1.42 -4.16 -7.80
C ASP A 88 -0.20 -3.46 -7.20
N LEU A 89 -0.11 -3.36 -5.86
CA LEU A 89 1.03 -2.76 -5.17
C LEU A 89 2.33 -3.53 -5.44
N MET A 90 2.28 -4.86 -5.49
CA MET A 90 3.45 -5.69 -5.81
C MET A 90 3.89 -5.55 -7.27
N ALA A 91 2.95 -5.22 -8.17
CA ALA A 91 3.22 -5.02 -9.58
C ALA A 91 3.65 -3.58 -9.93
N ASP A 92 3.35 -2.60 -9.05
CA ASP A 92 3.50 -1.17 -9.30
C ASP A 92 4.94 -0.76 -9.69
N PRO A 93 5.14 -0.12 -10.86
CA PRO A 93 6.47 0.29 -11.32
C PRO A 93 7.17 1.29 -10.41
N HIS A 94 6.42 2.20 -9.79
CA HIS A 94 6.99 3.22 -8.90
C HIS A 94 7.46 2.59 -7.58
N LEU A 95 6.67 1.69 -7.00
CA LEU A 95 7.07 0.96 -5.78
C LEU A 95 8.27 0.04 -6.03
N LYS A 96 8.35 -0.59 -7.21
CA LYS A 96 9.53 -1.37 -7.64
C LYS A 96 10.77 -0.48 -7.76
N ALA A 97 10.68 0.64 -8.48
CA ALA A 97 11.79 1.58 -8.65
C ALA A 97 12.31 2.14 -7.31
N ARG A 98 11.42 2.24 -6.31
CA ARG A 98 11.77 2.70 -4.95
C ARG A 98 12.30 1.60 -4.03
N ASN A 99 12.39 0.35 -4.49
CA ASN A 99 12.65 -0.81 -3.63
C ASN A 99 11.75 -0.77 -2.38
N ALA A 100 10.44 -0.54 -2.57
CA ALA A 100 9.48 -0.39 -1.47
C ALA A 100 9.25 -1.70 -0.72
N PHE A 101 9.48 -2.84 -1.37
CA PHE A 101 9.41 -4.16 -0.78
C PHE A 101 10.76 -4.86 -0.91
N LYS A 102 11.15 -5.58 0.14
CA LYS A 102 12.35 -6.41 0.14
C LYS A 102 11.97 -7.85 0.45
N THR A 103 12.58 -8.77 -0.27
CA THR A 103 12.46 -10.20 -0.01
C THR A 103 13.45 -10.60 1.09
N LEU A 104 12.95 -11.28 2.12
CA LEU A 104 13.73 -11.82 3.24
C LEU A 104 13.50 -13.33 3.31
N GLN A 105 14.55 -14.06 3.70
CA GLN A 105 14.43 -15.47 4.06
C GLN A 105 14.28 -15.57 5.57
N HIS A 106 13.15 -16.10 6.02
CA HIS A 106 12.92 -16.38 7.43
C HIS A 106 13.13 -17.88 7.69
N PRO A 107 13.86 -18.27 8.76
CA PRO A 107 14.22 -19.67 9.00
C PRO A 107 13.04 -20.66 8.98
N GLU A 108 11.91 -20.31 9.59
CA GLU A 108 10.75 -21.21 9.68
C GLU A 108 9.71 -21.05 8.56
N ILE A 109 9.38 -19.82 8.15
CA ILE A 109 8.29 -19.55 7.20
C ILE A 109 8.77 -19.46 5.74
N GLY A 110 10.09 -19.43 5.52
CA GLY A 110 10.72 -19.30 4.20
C GLY A 110 10.68 -17.87 3.65
N GLU A 111 10.56 -17.75 2.32
CA GLU A 111 10.64 -16.47 1.64
C GLU A 111 9.44 -15.57 1.95
N ARG A 112 9.69 -14.33 2.39
CA ARG A 112 8.65 -13.32 2.62
C ARG A 112 9.05 -11.96 2.08
N ARG A 113 8.08 -11.25 1.51
CA ARG A 113 8.24 -9.83 1.16
C ARG A 113 7.78 -8.96 2.31
N VAL A 114 8.63 -8.03 2.72
CA VAL A 114 8.30 -7.03 3.74
C VAL A 114 8.31 -5.63 3.14
N ALA A 115 7.40 -4.78 3.59
CA ALA A 115 7.41 -3.37 3.23
C ALA A 115 8.54 -2.66 3.98
N LEU A 116 9.32 -1.85 3.27
CA LEU A 116 10.29 -0.94 3.87
C LEU A 116 9.63 0.39 4.23
N PRO A 117 10.21 1.16 5.17
CA PRO A 117 9.77 2.52 5.39
C PRO A 117 9.76 3.37 4.11
N PRO A 118 8.78 4.28 3.96
CA PRO A 118 8.59 5.02 2.72
C PRO A 118 9.64 6.11 2.48
N TRP A 119 10.28 6.61 3.54
CA TRP A 119 11.37 7.58 3.45
C TRP A 119 12.69 6.92 3.06
N LYS A 120 13.54 7.67 2.35
CA LYS A 120 14.87 7.24 1.91
C LYS A 120 15.91 8.22 2.43
N PHE A 121 17.06 7.69 2.81
CA PHE A 121 18.23 8.46 3.21
C PHE A 121 19.29 8.32 2.12
N THR A 122 19.98 9.40 1.80
CA THR A 122 21.07 9.41 0.81
C THR A 122 22.29 8.63 1.29
N GLU A 123 22.55 8.64 2.59
CA GLU A 123 23.76 8.07 3.20
C GLU A 123 23.51 6.79 4.01
N LEU A 124 22.25 6.33 4.09
CA LEU A 124 21.89 5.15 4.88
C LEU A 124 21.03 4.17 4.06
N GLU A 125 21.57 2.98 3.86
CA GLU A 125 20.80 1.86 3.31
C GLU A 125 20.14 1.06 4.44
N MET A 126 18.81 0.96 4.40
CA MET A 126 18.08 0.08 5.31
C MET A 126 18.24 -1.39 4.92
N LYS A 127 18.80 -2.19 5.83
CA LYS A 127 18.98 -3.63 5.67
C LYS A 127 18.13 -4.37 6.72
N PRO A 128 16.81 -4.51 6.51
CA PRO A 128 15.99 -5.28 7.44
C PRO A 128 16.46 -6.74 7.48
N LYS A 129 16.34 -7.33 8.67
CA LYS A 129 16.47 -8.77 8.90
C LYS A 129 15.09 -9.37 9.16
N TYR A 130 15.00 -10.70 9.13
CA TYR A 130 13.78 -11.39 9.55
C TYR A 130 13.51 -11.10 11.03
N SER A 131 12.24 -11.19 11.44
CA SER A 131 11.85 -11.09 12.85
C SER A 131 12.46 -12.26 13.62
N PRO A 132 13.08 -12.03 14.80
CA PRO A 132 13.78 -13.08 15.50
C PRO A 132 12.85 -14.22 15.89
N LEU A 133 13.39 -15.43 15.90
CA LEU A 133 12.74 -16.61 16.45
C LEU A 133 12.61 -16.48 17.96
N LEU A 134 11.69 -17.23 18.54
CA LEU A 134 11.57 -17.32 19.99
C LEU A 134 12.89 -17.85 20.57
N GLY A 135 13.48 -17.09 21.48
CA GLY A 135 14.75 -17.43 22.13
C GLY A 135 16.02 -17.28 21.28
N GLU A 136 15.95 -16.74 20.06
CA GLU A 136 17.10 -16.62 19.15
C GLU A 136 18.30 -15.87 19.76
N TYR A 137 18.02 -14.86 20.58
CA TYR A 137 19.05 -14.01 21.20
C TYR A 137 19.31 -14.32 22.69
N ASN A 138 18.85 -15.45 23.22
CA ASN A 138 19.03 -15.78 24.64
C ASN A 138 20.52 -15.80 25.04
N HIS A 139 21.38 -16.49 24.28
CA HIS A 139 22.82 -16.54 24.57
C HIS A 139 23.48 -15.16 24.44
N TYR A 140 23.19 -14.44 23.35
CA TYR A 140 23.74 -13.09 23.16
C TYR A 140 23.40 -12.16 24.33
N ILE A 141 22.15 -12.18 24.79
CA ILE A 141 21.72 -11.28 25.88
C ILE A 141 22.25 -11.78 27.24
N LEU A 142 22.00 -13.03 27.60
CA LEU A 142 22.30 -13.54 28.94
C LEU A 142 23.81 -13.74 29.15
N GLU A 143 24.50 -14.32 28.17
CA GLU A 143 25.94 -14.62 28.26
C GLU A 143 26.77 -13.38 27.93
N GLU A 144 26.58 -12.80 26.74
CA GLU A 144 27.50 -11.75 26.26
C GLU A 144 27.22 -10.37 26.87
N LEU A 145 25.95 -9.99 27.05
CA LEU A 145 25.60 -8.67 27.59
C LEU A 145 25.46 -8.64 29.12
N LEU A 146 24.93 -9.71 29.72
CA LEU A 146 24.68 -9.76 31.17
C LEU A 146 25.70 -10.60 31.95
N GLY A 147 26.56 -11.37 31.27
CA GLY A 147 27.67 -12.10 31.90
C GLY A 147 27.24 -13.36 32.66
N TYR A 148 26.10 -13.96 32.33
CA TYR A 148 25.63 -15.18 32.98
C TYR A 148 26.51 -16.36 32.56
N GLY A 149 26.84 -17.23 33.52
CA GLY A 149 27.54 -18.48 33.24
C GLY A 149 26.66 -19.48 32.51
N LYS A 150 27.27 -20.39 31.75
CA LYS A 150 26.56 -21.46 31.02
C LYS A 150 25.65 -22.30 31.91
N ASP A 151 26.11 -22.61 33.12
CA ASP A 151 25.33 -23.40 34.09
C ASP A 151 24.06 -22.66 34.54
N GLU A 152 24.11 -21.33 34.63
CA GLU A 152 22.96 -20.53 35.01
C GLU A 152 21.97 -20.42 33.85
N ILE A 153 22.44 -20.25 32.63
CA ILE A 153 21.60 -20.27 31.43
C ILE A 153 20.91 -21.63 31.27
N GLN A 154 21.64 -22.73 31.50
CA GLN A 154 21.07 -24.08 31.48
C GLN A 154 19.97 -24.23 32.55
N ARG A 155 20.24 -23.77 33.78
CA ARG A 155 19.24 -23.78 34.86
C ARG A 155 17.98 -22.99 34.49
N LEU A 156 18.10 -21.85 33.82
CA LEU A 156 16.95 -21.06 33.37
C LEU A 156 16.14 -21.81 32.30
N SER A 157 16.83 -22.50 31.38
CA SER A 157 16.21 -23.34 30.36
C SER A 157 15.46 -24.53 30.99
N ASP A 158 16.10 -25.26 31.89
CA ASP A 158 15.54 -26.46 32.53
C ASP A 158 14.32 -26.15 33.41
N ASN A 159 14.25 -24.93 33.97
CA ASN A 159 13.11 -24.45 34.75
C ASN A 159 12.04 -23.75 33.90
N ASP A 160 12.09 -23.86 32.56
CA ASP A 160 11.14 -23.25 31.63
C ASP A 160 11.03 -21.70 31.74
N ILE A 161 12.06 -21.04 32.28
CA ILE A 161 12.12 -19.58 32.40
C ILE A 161 12.49 -18.95 31.05
N ILE A 162 13.37 -19.62 30.29
CA ILE A 162 13.72 -19.26 28.91
C ILE A 162 13.52 -20.46 27.99
N LEU A 163 13.33 -20.20 26.69
CA LEU A 163 13.25 -21.29 25.72
C LEU A 163 14.61 -22.00 25.59
N GLY A 164 14.64 -23.30 25.91
CA GLY A 164 15.81 -24.16 25.73
C GLY A 164 16.10 -24.49 24.27
N GLU A 165 17.36 -24.83 23.98
CA GLU A 165 17.82 -25.14 22.62
C GLU A 165 17.08 -26.33 22.00
N ASP A 166 16.66 -27.28 22.82
CA ASP A 166 15.94 -28.51 22.44
C ASP A 166 14.52 -28.26 21.90
N ARG A 167 14.02 -27.02 22.00
CA ARG A 167 12.73 -26.58 21.47
C ARG A 167 12.86 -25.70 20.23
N LYS A 168 14.06 -25.36 19.77
CA LYS A 168 14.27 -24.66 18.49
C LYS A 168 13.74 -25.54 17.35
N GLY A 169 12.63 -25.14 16.73
CA GLY A 169 12.04 -25.86 15.59
C GLY A 169 10.97 -26.91 15.93
N LYS A 170 10.56 -27.08 17.20
CA LYS A 170 9.30 -27.80 17.47
C LYS A 170 8.13 -26.87 17.13
N VAL A 171 7.53 -27.08 15.97
CA VAL A 171 6.22 -26.53 15.64
C VAL A 171 5.31 -26.83 16.81
N LEU A 172 4.75 -25.80 17.44
CA LEU A 172 3.68 -25.96 18.41
C LEU A 172 2.52 -26.61 17.64
N GLU A 173 2.36 -27.93 17.78
CA GLU A 173 1.15 -28.61 17.34
C GLU A 173 -0.03 -27.97 18.08
N LYS A 174 -1.01 -27.50 17.30
CA LYS A 174 -2.25 -26.91 17.81
C LYS A 174 -3.19 -27.96 18.36
#